data_AF-A0A7Y2TDE6-F1
#
_entry.id   AF-A0A7Y2TDE6-F1
#
_cell.length_a   1.000
_cell.length_b   1.000
_cell.length_c   1.000
_cell.angle_alpha   90.00
_cell.angle_beta   90.00
_cell.angle_gamma   90.00
#
_symmetry.space_group_name_H-M   'P 1'
#
loop_
_entity.id
_entity.type
_entity.pdbx_description
1 polymer ?
#
loop_
_entity_poly.entity_id
_entity_poly.type
_entity_poly.pdbx_seq_one_letter_code
_entity_poly.pdbx_strand_id
1 'polypeptide(L)'
;MKFDDIIKQVEAQPYSAFFFTPPIYPKSYSVLLANPVEIISVTRKEDLPLAQRFLDKHFNKGMCGYCLIDYEAGYLLEPKLEPLIEGNSEKLIQIFFFDKKDIQKVKSSKIDFDLKDNDGYAISDFKLNTSEKKYFRDIRKIKRYLKAGDSYQVNYTVKAKFKFNG
;
A
#
# COMPACT_ATOMS: atom_id res chain seq x y z
N MET A 1 22.16 -6.63 -11.05
CA MET A 1 21.72 -5.22 -10.91
C MET A 1 21.85 -4.88 -9.44
N LYS A 2 22.54 -3.79 -9.10
CA LYS A 2 22.67 -3.42 -7.69
C LYS A 2 21.36 -2.85 -7.17
N PHE A 3 21.02 -3.16 -5.93
CA PHE A 3 19.79 -2.66 -5.30
C PHE A 3 19.78 -1.12 -5.24
N ASP A 4 20.91 -0.48 -4.92
CA ASP A 4 21.05 0.98 -4.90
C ASP A 4 20.69 1.64 -6.23
N ASP A 5 21.05 1.01 -7.36
CA ASP A 5 20.71 1.53 -8.69
C ASP A 5 19.20 1.43 -8.97
N ILE A 6 18.52 0.43 -8.40
CA ILE A 6 17.06 0.29 -8.45
C ILE A 6 16.41 1.39 -7.60
N ILE A 7 16.88 1.59 -6.37
CA ILE A 7 16.34 2.62 -5.47
C ILE A 7 16.52 4.01 -6.05
N LYS A 8 17.70 4.36 -6.58
CA LYS A 8 17.93 5.64 -7.26
C LYS A 8 16.97 5.88 -8.42
N GLN A 9 16.64 4.83 -9.18
CA GLN A 9 15.64 4.93 -10.26
C GLN A 9 14.23 5.19 -9.71
N VAL A 10 13.86 4.53 -8.62
CA VAL A 10 12.56 4.75 -7.96
C VAL A 10 12.46 6.17 -7.39
N GLU A 11 13.53 6.66 -6.77
CA GLU A 11 13.57 8.01 -6.17
C GLU A 11 13.62 9.13 -7.22
N ALA A 12 14.19 8.87 -8.40
CA ALA A 12 14.36 9.88 -9.44
C ALA A 12 13.03 10.37 -10.04
N GLN A 13 11.97 9.57 -9.99
CA GLN A 13 10.68 9.89 -10.60
C GLN A 13 9.53 9.55 -9.65
N PRO A 14 8.69 10.54 -9.25
CA PRO A 14 7.54 10.31 -8.39
C PRO A 14 6.62 9.20 -8.94
N TYR A 15 6.10 8.39 -8.03
CA TYR A 15 5.22 7.26 -8.33
C TYR A 15 5.86 6.14 -9.16
N SER A 16 7.19 6.12 -9.26
CA SER A 16 7.89 4.90 -9.60
C SER A 16 7.73 3.88 -8.49
N ALA A 17 7.78 2.61 -8.86
CA ALA A 17 7.64 1.51 -7.92
C ALA A 17 8.54 0.34 -8.28
N PHE A 18 9.08 -0.29 -7.24
CA PHE A 18 9.80 -1.55 -7.34
C PHE A 18 9.05 -2.64 -6.57
N PHE A 19 8.52 -3.62 -7.30
CA PHE A 19 7.89 -4.80 -6.74
C PHE A 19 8.92 -5.91 -6.62
N PHE A 20 9.42 -6.10 -5.40
CA PHE A 20 10.39 -7.14 -5.08
C PHE A 20 9.70 -8.48 -4.84
N THR A 21 10.08 -9.50 -5.63
CA THR A 21 9.75 -10.89 -5.32
C THR A 21 11.00 -11.58 -4.77
N PRO A 22 11.01 -12.07 -3.52
CA PRO A 22 12.17 -12.74 -2.94
C PRO A 22 12.68 -13.94 -3.77
N PRO A 23 14.01 -14.14 -3.87
CA PRO A 23 14.60 -15.24 -4.64
C PRO A 23 14.43 -16.63 -4.01
N ILE A 24 13.76 -16.73 -2.85
CA ILE A 24 13.35 -18.00 -2.24
C ILE A 24 12.27 -18.72 -3.08
N TYR A 25 11.55 -17.99 -3.93
CA TYR A 25 10.54 -18.57 -4.81
C TYR A 25 11.16 -19.01 -6.14
N PRO A 26 10.85 -20.21 -6.65
CA PRO A 26 11.36 -20.66 -7.93
C PRO A 26 10.86 -19.75 -9.06
N LYS A 27 11.76 -19.42 -10.00
CA LYS A 27 11.47 -18.51 -11.14
C LYS A 27 10.95 -17.13 -10.70
N SER A 28 11.41 -16.61 -9.57
CA SER A 28 11.07 -15.27 -9.08
C SER A 28 11.61 -14.16 -9.98
N TYR A 29 10.74 -13.22 -10.34
CA TYR A 29 11.12 -11.96 -10.98
C TYR A 29 10.60 -10.79 -10.15
N SER A 30 11.42 -9.76 -10.08
CA SER A 30 11.04 -8.45 -9.56
C SER A 30 10.77 -7.50 -10.71
N VAL A 31 9.93 -6.49 -10.47
CA VAL A 31 9.43 -5.58 -11.49
C VAL A 31 9.73 -4.14 -11.08
N LEU A 32 10.33 -3.37 -11.98
CA LEU A 32 10.55 -1.94 -11.83
C LEU A 32 9.65 -1.17 -12.81
N LEU A 33 8.92 -0.19 -12.28
CA LEU A 33 8.01 0.70 -12.98
C LEU A 33 8.52 2.13 -12.75
N ALA A 34 9.14 2.76 -13.76
CA ALA A 34 9.86 4.03 -13.57
C ALA A 34 9.15 5.25 -14.18
N ASN A 35 8.28 5.07 -15.18
CA ASN A 35 7.71 6.18 -15.96
C ASN A 35 6.18 6.12 -15.95
N PRO A 36 5.50 6.66 -14.91
CA PRO A 36 4.05 6.70 -14.90
C PRO A 36 3.53 7.62 -16.00
N VAL A 37 2.57 7.13 -16.78
CA VAL A 37 1.95 7.81 -17.92
C VAL A 37 0.72 8.59 -17.50
N GLU A 38 -0.11 7.99 -16.64
CA GLU A 38 -1.35 8.57 -16.17
C GLU A 38 -1.63 8.11 -14.74
N ILE A 39 -2.23 9.00 -13.94
CA ILE A 39 -2.58 8.74 -12.54
C ILE A 39 -4.03 9.08 -12.34
N ILE A 40 -4.79 8.12 -11.80
CA ILE A 40 -6.19 8.32 -11.40
C ILE A 40 -6.23 8.38 -9.89
N SER A 41 -6.99 9.32 -9.33
CA SER A 41 -7.28 9.39 -7.90
C SER A 41 -8.79 9.33 -7.66
N VAL A 42 -9.20 8.54 -6.68
CA VAL A 42 -10.57 8.46 -6.15
C VAL A 42 -10.53 9.03 -4.73
N THR A 43 -11.38 10.02 -4.46
CA THR A 43 -11.48 10.63 -3.13
C THR A 43 -12.88 10.47 -2.55
N ARG A 44 -13.87 10.17 -3.41
CA ARG A 44 -15.27 9.96 -3.06
C ARG A 44 -15.94 8.96 -4.00
N LYS A 45 -17.16 8.58 -3.66
CA LYS A 45 -17.92 7.53 -4.34
C LYS A 45 -18.24 7.87 -5.79
N GLU A 46 -18.49 9.15 -6.06
CA GLU A 46 -18.82 9.67 -7.38
C GLU A 46 -17.67 9.55 -8.38
N ASP A 47 -16.43 9.38 -7.91
CA ASP A 47 -15.27 9.24 -8.78
C ASP A 47 -15.12 7.79 -9.31
N LEU A 48 -15.76 6.80 -8.66
CA LEU A 48 -15.62 5.38 -9.01
C LEU A 48 -16.01 5.06 -10.47
N PRO A 49 -17.16 5.54 -11.01
CA PRO A 49 -17.52 5.27 -12.40
C PRO A 49 -16.50 5.85 -13.40
N LEU A 50 -15.91 7.01 -13.08
CA LEU A 50 -14.89 7.63 -13.91
C LEU A 50 -13.59 6.82 -13.86
N ALA A 51 -13.15 6.44 -12.67
CA ALA A 51 -11.96 5.59 -12.47
C ALA A 51 -12.09 4.25 -13.20
N GLN A 52 -13.27 3.62 -13.15
CA GLN A 52 -13.56 2.39 -13.88
C GLN A 52 -13.42 2.57 -15.40
N ARG A 53 -14.01 3.63 -15.97
CA ARG A 53 -13.88 3.90 -17.42
C ARG A 53 -12.44 4.09 -17.86
N PHE A 54 -11.64 4.78 -17.04
CA PHE A 54 -10.22 4.97 -17.34
C PHE A 54 -9.43 3.66 -17.19
N LEU A 55 -9.72 2.82 -16.19
CA LEU A 55 -9.15 1.48 -16.07
C LEU A 55 -9.37 0.67 -17.36
N ASP A 56 -10.62 0.59 -17.81
CA ASP A 56 -10.97 -0.15 -19.03
C ASP A 56 -10.24 0.42 -20.26
N LYS A 57 -10.22 1.74 -20.41
CA LYS A 57 -9.51 2.44 -21.50
C LYS A 57 -8.02 2.08 -21.53
N HIS A 58 -7.34 2.07 -20.39
CA HIS A 58 -5.90 1.85 -20.31
C HIS A 58 -5.54 0.37 -20.49
N PHE A 59 -6.31 -0.53 -19.89
CA PHE A 59 -6.10 -1.97 -20.08
C PHE A 59 -6.36 -2.41 -21.51
N ASN A 60 -7.37 -1.86 -22.19
CA ASN A 60 -7.61 -2.11 -23.61
C ASN A 60 -6.46 -1.64 -24.52
N LYS A 61 -5.63 -0.69 -24.05
CA LYS A 61 -4.39 -0.26 -24.73
C LYS A 61 -3.18 -1.13 -24.38
N GLY A 62 -3.34 -2.18 -23.57
CA GLY A 62 -2.25 -3.06 -23.17
C GLY A 62 -1.29 -2.48 -22.13
N MET A 63 -1.71 -1.40 -21.46
CA MET A 63 -0.92 -0.78 -20.38
C MET A 63 -0.94 -1.65 -19.12
N CYS A 64 0.04 -1.45 -18.24
CA CYS A 64 0.03 -2.06 -16.92
C CYS A 64 -0.09 -0.97 -15.85
N GLY A 65 -0.48 -1.34 -14.65
CA GLY A 65 -0.52 -0.40 -13.54
C GLY A 65 -0.45 -1.06 -12.18
N TYR A 66 -0.16 -0.25 -11.17
CA TYR A 66 -0.33 -0.63 -9.78
C TYR A 66 -1.27 0.36 -9.10
N CYS A 67 -1.79 -0.04 -7.94
CA CYS A 67 -2.67 0.82 -7.15
C CYS A 67 -2.17 0.95 -5.71
N LEU A 68 -2.48 2.09 -5.11
CA LEU A 68 -2.52 2.28 -3.67
C LEU A 68 -3.99 2.42 -3.30
N ILE A 69 -4.47 1.54 -2.41
CA ILE A 69 -5.86 1.51 -1.96
C ILE A 69 -5.82 1.60 -0.45
N ASP A 70 -6.31 2.71 0.10
CA ASP A 70 -6.45 2.87 1.54
C ASP A 70 -7.52 1.90 2.07
N TYR A 71 -7.38 1.48 3.33
CA TYR A 71 -8.35 0.57 3.95
C TYR A 71 -9.76 1.20 3.95
N GLU A 72 -9.83 2.50 4.18
CA GLU A 72 -11.04 3.32 4.18
C GLU A 72 -11.71 3.43 2.81
N ALA A 73 -11.02 3.10 1.69
CA ALA A 73 -11.65 3.04 0.38
C ALA A 73 -12.78 2.00 0.32
N GLY A 74 -12.72 0.97 1.16
CA GLY A 74 -13.79 -0.02 1.31
C GLY A 74 -15.11 0.58 1.80
N TYR A 75 -15.08 1.73 2.48
CA TYR A 75 -16.29 2.40 2.98
C TYR A 75 -17.14 2.99 1.84
N LEU A 76 -16.56 3.23 0.66
CA LEU A 76 -17.29 3.65 -0.53
C LEU A 76 -18.22 2.54 -1.08
N LEU A 77 -17.92 1.29 -0.74
CA LEU A 77 -18.64 0.11 -1.24
C LEU A 77 -19.84 -0.27 -0.35
N GLU A 78 -19.85 0.17 0.91
CA GLU A 78 -20.90 -0.15 1.88
C GLU A 78 -21.57 1.12 2.40
N PRO A 79 -22.84 1.40 2.03
CA PRO A 79 -23.53 2.65 2.38
C PRO A 79 -23.57 2.96 3.88
N LYS A 80 -23.55 1.92 4.75
CA LYS A 80 -23.53 2.09 6.21
C LYS A 80 -22.19 2.59 6.75
N LEU A 81 -21.10 2.39 6.00
CA LEU A 81 -19.74 2.77 6.37
C LEU A 81 -19.33 4.10 5.73
N GLU A 82 -19.98 4.51 4.64
CA GLU A 82 -19.71 5.77 3.93
C GLU A 82 -19.60 7.01 4.85
N PRO A 83 -20.45 7.18 5.89
CA PRO A 83 -20.30 8.30 6.83
C PRO A 83 -19.04 8.26 7.71
N LEU A 84 -18.32 7.14 7.75
CA LEU A 84 -17.08 6.97 8.52
C LEU A 84 -15.83 7.45 7.77
N ILE A 85 -15.97 7.86 6.50
CA ILE A 85 -14.88 8.48 5.75
C ILE A 85 -14.62 9.84 6.39
N GLU A 86 -13.50 9.95 7.12
CA GLU A 86 -13.05 11.20 7.69
C GLU A 86 -12.71 12.19 6.56
N GLY A 87 -13.13 13.44 6.67
CA GLY A 87 -13.02 14.47 5.62
C GLY A 87 -11.60 14.87 5.16
N ASN A 88 -10.57 14.12 5.56
CA ASN A 88 -9.16 14.32 5.21
C ASN A 88 -8.57 13.17 4.37
N SER A 89 -9.35 12.21 3.87
CA SER A 89 -8.82 11.23 2.91
C SER A 89 -8.66 11.89 1.54
N GLU A 90 -7.57 12.63 1.35
CA GLU A 90 -7.31 13.32 0.08
C GLU A 90 -7.18 12.35 -1.11
N LYS A 91 -6.90 11.07 -0.88
CA LYS A 91 -6.67 10.04 -1.92
C LYS A 91 -6.98 8.61 -1.41
N LEU A 92 -8.24 8.17 -1.48
CA LEU A 92 -8.65 6.82 -1.05
C LEU A 92 -8.11 5.72 -1.97
N ILE A 93 -8.11 5.97 -3.28
CA ILE A 93 -7.51 5.07 -4.27
C ILE A 93 -6.64 5.89 -5.20
N GLN A 94 -5.42 5.43 -5.46
CA GLN A 94 -4.57 5.92 -6.54
C GLN A 94 -4.20 4.79 -7.47
N ILE A 95 -4.27 5.03 -8.78
CA ILE A 95 -3.92 4.06 -9.81
C ILE A 95 -2.91 4.69 -10.75
N PHE A 96 -1.80 4.01 -10.96
CA PHE A 96 -0.67 4.50 -11.73
C PHE A 96 -0.49 3.61 -12.96
N PHE A 97 -0.57 4.18 -14.16
CA PHE A 97 -0.42 3.44 -15.41
C PHE A 97 0.95 3.64 -16.03
N PHE A 98 1.44 2.60 -16.69
CA PHE A 98 2.75 2.52 -17.33
C PHE A 98 2.60 1.88 -18.70
N ASP A 99 3.39 2.34 -19.66
CA ASP A 99 3.55 1.61 -20.91
C ASP A 99 4.33 0.32 -20.63
N LYS A 100 3.83 -0.80 -21.16
CA LYS A 100 4.41 -2.14 -20.94
C LYS A 100 5.86 -2.22 -21.42
N LYS A 101 6.25 -1.41 -22.42
CA LYS A 101 7.62 -1.36 -22.94
C LYS A 101 8.62 -0.78 -21.94
N ASP A 102 8.15 0.06 -21.02
CA ASP A 102 8.98 0.77 -20.03
C ASP A 102 9.12 -0.02 -18.72
N ILE A 103 8.51 -1.20 -18.65
CA ILE A 103 8.55 -2.09 -17.48
C ILE A 103 9.78 -2.97 -17.55
N GLN A 104 10.65 -2.85 -16.55
CA GLN A 104 11.83 -3.69 -16.45
C GLN A 104 11.52 -4.91 -15.57
N LYS A 105 11.78 -6.10 -16.09
CA LYS A 105 11.72 -7.36 -15.33
C LYS A 105 13.12 -7.85 -15.04
N VAL A 106 13.42 -8.05 -13.76
CA VAL A 106 14.74 -8.49 -13.30
C VAL A 106 14.58 -9.82 -12.59
N LYS A 107 15.39 -10.83 -12.95
CA LYS A 107 15.41 -12.10 -12.20
C LYS A 107 15.86 -11.80 -10.78
N SER A 108 15.06 -12.13 -9.77
CA SER A 108 15.33 -11.66 -8.40
C SER A 108 16.66 -12.14 -7.85
N SER A 109 17.10 -13.34 -8.25
CA SER A 109 18.40 -13.91 -7.86
C SER A 109 19.61 -13.18 -8.47
N LYS A 110 19.40 -12.17 -9.31
CA LYS A 110 20.43 -11.34 -9.94
C LYS A 110 20.44 -9.91 -9.38
N ILE A 111 19.60 -9.64 -8.39
CA ILE A 111 19.63 -8.42 -7.62
C ILE A 111 20.68 -8.59 -6.54
N ASP A 112 21.63 -7.67 -6.54
CA ASP A 112 22.72 -7.65 -5.60
C ASP A 112 22.37 -6.68 -4.47
N PHE A 113 22.14 -7.26 -3.29
CA PHE A 113 21.88 -6.55 -2.05
C PHE A 113 23.20 -6.41 -1.28
N ASP A 114 24.09 -5.59 -1.82
CA ASP A 114 25.28 -5.11 -1.09
C ASP A 114 24.84 -4.02 -0.09
N LEU A 115 24.00 -4.43 0.86
CA LEU A 115 23.55 -3.58 1.96
C LEU A 115 24.72 -3.44 2.92
N LYS A 116 25.51 -2.39 2.73
CA LYS A 116 26.45 -1.96 3.77
C LYS A 116 25.62 -1.61 5.00
N ASP A 117 25.97 -2.22 6.14
CA ASP A 117 25.38 -1.83 7.42
C ASP A 117 25.65 -0.33 7.64
N ASN A 118 24.62 0.48 7.45
CA ASN A 118 24.64 1.87 7.83
C ASN A 118 24.22 1.91 9.30
N ASP A 119 25.21 2.01 10.21
CA ASP A 119 25.03 2.14 11.66
C ASP A 119 24.33 3.45 12.10
N GLY A 120 23.74 4.21 11.17
CA GLY A 120 23.16 5.54 11.39
C GLY A 120 21.64 5.59 11.54
N TYR A 121 20.92 4.49 11.29
CA TYR A 121 19.46 4.49 11.37
C TYR A 121 18.97 4.17 12.78
N ALA A 122 18.13 5.04 13.34
CA ALA A 122 17.58 4.84 14.68
C ALA A 122 16.09 5.22 14.75
N ILE A 123 15.37 4.51 15.63
CA ILE A 123 14.02 4.88 16.04
C ILE A 123 14.02 5.35 17.49
N SER A 124 13.23 6.39 17.78
CA SER A 124 13.05 6.93 19.14
C SER A 124 11.59 7.29 19.40
N ASP A 125 11.24 7.64 20.63
CA ASP A 125 9.88 8.03 21.05
C ASP A 125 8.78 7.04 20.62
N PHE A 126 9.09 5.73 20.68
CA PHE A 126 8.14 4.68 20.35
C PHE A 126 6.95 4.71 21.32
N LYS A 127 5.74 4.81 20.76
CA LYS A 127 4.49 4.76 21.52
C LYS A 127 3.38 4.13 20.71
N LEU A 128 2.49 3.42 21.40
CA LEU A 128 1.24 2.94 20.79
C LEU A 128 0.18 4.04 20.83
N ASN A 129 -0.73 4.03 19.86
CA ASN A 129 -1.91 4.91 19.82
C ASN A 129 -2.99 4.56 20.86
N THR A 130 -2.73 3.56 21.72
CA THR A 130 -3.68 3.08 22.72
C THR A 130 -2.97 2.71 24.01
N SER A 131 -3.67 2.84 25.14
CA SER A 131 -3.21 2.33 26.43
C SER A 131 -3.62 0.87 26.62
N GLU A 132 -2.87 0.15 27.43
CA GLU A 132 -3.19 -1.24 27.80
C GLU A 132 -4.61 -1.37 28.37
N LYS A 133 -5.01 -0.46 29.27
CA LYS A 133 -6.37 -0.43 29.83
C LYS A 133 -7.45 -0.28 28.74
N LYS A 134 -7.22 0.58 27.74
CA LYS A 134 -8.14 0.75 26.61
C LYS A 134 -8.16 -0.52 25.75
N TYR A 135 -7.00 -1.08 25.44
CA TYR A 135 -6.88 -2.33 24.69
C TYR A 135 -7.71 -3.46 25.34
N PHE A 136 -7.52 -3.72 26.64
CA PHE A 136 -8.28 -4.77 27.34
C PHE A 136 -9.78 -4.51 27.39
N ARG A 137 -10.20 -3.24 27.49
CA ARG A 137 -11.62 -2.89 27.41
C ARG A 137 -12.19 -3.21 26.03
N ASP A 138 -11.48 -2.84 24.97
CA ASP A 138 -11.92 -3.04 23.60
C ASP A 138 -11.94 -4.54 23.25
N ILE A 139 -10.95 -5.33 23.70
CA ILE A 139 -10.94 -6.80 23.57
C ILE A 139 -12.13 -7.45 24.29
N ARG A 140 -12.46 -7.01 25.52
CA ARG A 140 -13.66 -7.51 26.22
C ARG A 140 -14.93 -7.20 25.43
N LYS A 141 -15.04 -6.01 24.84
CA LYS A 141 -16.17 -5.63 23.99
C LYS A 141 -16.27 -6.56 22.77
N ILE A 142 -15.16 -6.81 22.07
CA ILE A 142 -15.10 -7.73 20.94
C ILE A 142 -15.56 -9.13 21.35
N LYS A 143 -15.01 -9.70 22.44
CA LYS A 143 -15.39 -11.04 22.92
C LYS A 143 -16.88 -11.17 23.24
N ARG A 144 -17.53 -10.10 23.71
CA ARG A 144 -18.99 -10.11 23.92
C ARG A 144 -19.76 -10.23 22.61
N TYR A 145 -19.37 -9.48 21.57
CA TYR A 145 -19.98 -9.60 20.24
C TYR A 145 -19.80 -11.01 19.66
N LEU A 146 -18.62 -11.61 19.84
CA LEU A 146 -18.39 -12.99 19.42
C LEU A 146 -19.29 -13.97 20.17
N LYS A 147 -19.43 -13.82 21.49
CA LYS A 147 -20.32 -14.67 22.31
C LYS A 147 -21.81 -14.50 21.95
N ALA A 148 -22.21 -13.30 21.52
CA ALA A 148 -23.58 -13.01 21.10
C ALA A 148 -23.91 -13.58 19.70
N GLY A 149 -22.91 -14.03 18.95
CA GLY A 149 -23.08 -14.51 17.58
C GLY A 149 -23.06 -13.41 16.51
N ASP A 150 -22.70 -12.17 16.88
CA ASP A 150 -22.69 -11.03 15.95
C ASP A 150 -21.53 -11.11 14.94
N SER A 151 -20.45 -11.80 15.29
CA SER A 151 -19.35 -12.16 14.40
C SER A 151 -18.62 -13.39 14.93
N TYR A 152 -17.80 -14.01 14.10
CA TYR A 152 -16.93 -15.13 14.48
C TYR A 152 -15.50 -14.70 14.78
N GLN A 153 -15.03 -13.63 14.13
CA GLN A 153 -13.69 -13.09 14.29
C GLN A 153 -13.68 -11.58 14.01
N VAL A 154 -12.84 -10.85 14.74
CA VAL A 154 -12.56 -9.43 14.47
C VAL A 154 -11.04 -9.25 14.45
N ASN A 155 -10.51 -8.70 13.36
CA ASN A 155 -9.14 -8.21 13.34
C ASN A 155 -9.09 -6.85 14.04
N TYR A 156 -8.30 -6.76 15.11
CA TYR A 156 -8.16 -5.54 15.90
C TYR A 156 -6.69 -5.14 15.97
N THR A 157 -6.35 -3.99 15.39
CA THR A 157 -4.98 -3.49 15.26
C THR A 157 -4.72 -2.29 16.16
N VAL A 158 -3.44 -2.07 16.47
CA VAL A 158 -2.95 -0.88 17.16
C VAL A 158 -1.85 -0.24 16.32
N LYS A 159 -1.74 1.08 16.36
CA LYS A 159 -0.76 1.83 15.56
C LYS A 159 0.42 2.23 16.44
N ALA A 160 1.62 1.84 16.04
CA ALA A 160 2.85 2.39 16.59
C ALA A 160 3.17 3.75 15.95
N LYS A 161 3.67 4.68 16.76
CA LYS A 161 4.23 5.96 16.34
C LYS A 161 5.63 6.06 16.92
N PHE A 162 6.58 6.50 16.12
CA PHE A 162 7.97 6.69 16.51
C PHE A 162 8.56 7.83 15.68
N LYS A 163 9.71 8.36 16.11
CA LYS A 163 10.57 9.23 15.31
C LYS A 163 11.64 8.38 14.65
N PHE A 164 11.95 8.67 13.40
CA PHE A 164 13.03 8.04 12.65
C PHE A 164 14.18 9.04 12.49
N ASN A 165 15.41 8.57 12.57
CA ASN A 165 16.63 9.34 12.33
C ASN A 165 17.54 8.57 11.37
N GLY A 166 18.04 9.25 10.34
CA GLY A 166 18.98 8.77 9.33
C GLY A 166 18.68 9.30 7.94
#